data_AF-A0A417R9J2-F1
#
_entry.id   AF-A0A417R9J2-F1
#
_cell.length_a   1.000
_cell.length_b   1.000
_cell.length_c   1.000
_cell.angle_alpha   90.00
_cell.angle_beta   90.00
_cell.angle_gamma   90.00
#
_symmetry.space_group_name_H-M   'P 1'
#
loop_
_entity.id
_entity.type
_entity.pdbx_description
1 polymer ?
#
loop_
_entity_poly.entity_id
_entity_poly.type
_entity_poly.pdbx_seq_one_letter_code
_entity_poly.pdbx_strand_id
1 'polypeptide(L)'
;MAETTISDLYEKYTNQVGEALEDDRYFQYLFEMVQAGDNTLEQKKRILHKVIDEQWLTVVEEGIEAIFNIVDKPRRFIATSEEVVPVALAKKITADSVRHLSQHTQFITENAAGEIQPTRILNVTTEESYDLYENRFVYHLIQRLFAFVDKRTDVIFWSTGDETCNVMSMESKIDDAYEEISYRVEMTIKNRQSYVENDTDHMDLFKRIDRVRRLSRTLRTSSFCDIMNGCAKVRSPIQRTNLMMKDPDYRTCYRLWQFIESYDEVGYTIEEQDSALQFDEEYLLQMYINFITNYTVFKSLLESDQRNVTELAKEKREPVKPKFVKEIKEQIVEDRNIPDVEIRQVFVEEVTQAQLDAEAKLEEETNRREELERSLSELEFQMDSLNQQMEFLEQTRMQMEQERAELEEQLHNEQKVRQETEAAMAAVDIEAKNSIEIAQAEAKRSVENLQTILDTVRKEKERELTAALDRAEKAEKDAKNSRKEKEKKQKAASEEIDRIRKEAADAAARSKKESRAAVAAAQREAAKAIEEARRKQEEAEAAMQKALQKAKSASLSHYIVKRLQERRDRKNTDEDDSNS
;
A
#
# COMPACT_ATOMS: atom_id res chain seq x y z
N MET A 1 10.98 0.80 -23.85
CA MET A 1 11.43 1.86 -24.79
C MET A 1 12.88 1.54 -25.14
N ALA A 2 13.45 2.10 -26.21
CA ALA A 2 14.90 2.01 -26.37
C ALA A 2 15.55 2.88 -25.28
N GLU A 3 16.48 2.32 -24.52
CA GLU A 3 17.19 3.05 -23.48
C GLU A 3 18.28 3.89 -24.14
N THR A 4 17.99 5.18 -24.36
CA THR A 4 18.99 6.15 -24.84
C THR A 4 20.11 6.25 -23.82
N THR A 5 21.29 5.74 -24.17
CA THR A 5 22.48 5.74 -23.32
C THR A 5 23.18 7.09 -23.37
N ILE A 6 24.16 7.29 -22.49
CA ILE A 6 25.02 8.47 -22.54
C ILE A 6 25.95 8.46 -23.77
N SER A 7 26.28 7.28 -24.33
CA SER A 7 27.01 7.14 -25.61
C SER A 7 26.15 7.67 -26.77
N ASP A 8 24.87 7.29 -26.82
CA ASP A 8 23.94 7.79 -27.84
C ASP A 8 23.80 9.32 -27.81
N LEU A 9 24.05 9.98 -26.68
CA LEU A 9 24.03 11.42 -26.55
C LEU A 9 25.39 12.04 -26.93
N TYR A 10 26.50 11.44 -26.51
CA TYR A 10 27.86 11.86 -26.88
C TYR A 10 28.06 11.81 -28.40
N GLU A 11 27.73 10.69 -29.05
CA GLU A 11 27.82 10.52 -30.51
C GLU A 11 26.95 11.53 -31.28
N LYS A 12 25.81 11.95 -30.72
CA LYS A 12 25.00 13.03 -31.33
C LYS A 12 25.67 14.39 -31.15
N TYR A 13 26.29 14.65 -30.00
CA TYR A 13 27.04 15.88 -29.78
C TYR A 13 28.25 15.97 -30.70
N THR A 14 29.12 14.96 -30.74
CA THR A 14 30.32 14.97 -31.61
C THR A 14 29.95 15.15 -33.08
N ASN A 15 29.00 14.37 -33.58
CA ASN A 15 28.69 14.31 -35.01
C ASN A 15 27.81 15.48 -35.49
N GLN A 16 27.12 16.20 -34.60
CA GLN A 16 26.28 17.36 -34.98
C GLN A 16 26.87 18.70 -34.60
N VAL A 17 27.71 18.77 -33.56
CA VAL A 17 28.34 20.01 -33.07
C VAL A 17 29.79 20.11 -33.55
N GLY A 18 30.54 19.00 -33.61
CA GLY A 18 31.90 18.98 -34.17
C GLY A 18 31.90 19.29 -35.67
N GLU A 19 31.31 18.39 -36.48
CA GLU A 19 31.27 18.53 -37.96
C GLU A 19 30.70 19.88 -38.43
N ALA A 20 29.77 20.48 -37.68
CA ALA A 20 29.13 21.75 -38.04
C ALA A 20 29.93 23.00 -37.62
N LEU A 21 30.87 22.89 -36.67
CA LEU A 21 31.72 24.00 -36.22
C LEU A 21 33.11 23.98 -36.88
N GLU A 22 33.62 22.82 -37.29
CA GLU A 22 34.93 22.68 -37.95
C GLU A 22 35.06 23.54 -39.22
N ASP A 23 33.97 23.76 -39.97
CA ASP A 23 33.94 24.59 -41.19
C ASP A 23 33.80 26.12 -40.91
N ASP A 24 33.51 26.54 -39.67
CA ASP A 24 33.28 27.96 -39.35
C ASP A 24 34.59 28.72 -39.05
N ARG A 25 34.81 29.83 -39.76
CA ARG A 25 36.04 30.62 -39.68
C ARG A 25 36.22 31.39 -38.37
N TYR A 26 35.13 31.77 -37.71
CA TYR A 26 35.19 32.45 -36.42
C TYR A 26 35.43 31.43 -35.30
N PHE A 27 34.85 30.23 -35.42
CA PHE A 27 35.20 29.09 -34.58
C PHE A 27 36.68 28.70 -34.72
N GLN A 28 37.20 28.59 -35.94
CA GLN A 28 38.63 28.33 -36.22
C GLN A 28 39.54 29.39 -35.58
N TYR A 29 39.23 30.69 -35.75
CA TYR A 29 39.99 31.79 -35.14
C TYR A 29 40.00 31.69 -33.60
N LEU A 30 38.83 31.47 -32.98
CA LEU A 30 38.75 31.27 -31.54
C LEU A 30 39.56 30.05 -31.11
N PHE A 31 39.45 28.92 -31.83
CA PHE A 31 40.17 27.69 -31.53
C PHE A 31 41.70 27.85 -31.57
N GLU A 32 42.25 28.53 -32.58
CA GLU A 32 43.69 28.83 -32.65
C GLU A 32 44.14 29.68 -31.44
N MET A 33 43.35 30.67 -31.03
CA MET A 33 43.63 31.45 -29.82
C MET A 33 43.52 30.63 -28.52
N VAL A 34 42.52 29.74 -28.42
CA VAL A 34 42.38 28.84 -27.26
C VAL A 34 43.60 27.94 -27.15
N GLN A 35 44.01 27.31 -28.25
CA GLN A 35 45.16 26.40 -28.28
C GLN A 35 46.49 27.09 -27.96
N ALA A 36 46.61 28.39 -28.24
CA ALA A 36 47.78 29.21 -27.92
C ALA A 36 47.75 29.82 -26.49
N GLY A 37 46.62 29.78 -25.79
CA GLY A 37 46.44 30.34 -24.45
C GLY A 37 47.09 29.53 -23.33
N ASP A 38 47.15 30.12 -22.13
CA ASP A 38 47.59 29.42 -20.92
C ASP A 38 46.45 28.54 -20.40
N ASN A 39 46.58 27.22 -20.61
CA ASN A 39 45.55 26.23 -20.33
C ASN A 39 46.07 25.18 -19.34
N THR A 40 45.37 25.02 -18.23
CA THR A 40 45.61 23.94 -17.27
C THR A 40 44.36 23.07 -17.15
N LEU A 41 44.54 21.77 -17.31
CA LEU A 41 43.47 20.77 -17.20
C LEU A 41 43.92 19.70 -16.21
N GLU A 42 43.14 19.45 -15.18
CA GLU A 42 43.40 18.38 -14.21
C GLU A 42 42.15 17.54 -14.00
N GLN A 43 42.28 16.21 -14.13
CA GLN A 43 41.21 15.27 -13.81
C GLN A 43 41.71 14.25 -12.80
N LYS A 44 41.05 14.27 -11.63
CA LYS A 44 41.36 13.41 -10.49
C LYS A 44 40.18 12.47 -10.28
N LYS A 45 40.40 11.18 -10.58
CA LYS A 45 39.52 10.10 -10.15
C LYS A 45 39.94 9.70 -8.74
N ARG A 46 39.21 10.22 -7.76
CA ARG A 46 39.31 9.86 -6.35
C ARG A 46 38.40 8.67 -6.07
N ILE A 47 38.97 7.55 -5.67
CA ILE A 47 38.22 6.40 -5.15
C ILE A 47 38.31 6.46 -3.62
N LEU A 48 37.17 6.59 -2.95
CA LEU A 48 37.06 6.48 -1.50
C LEU A 48 36.76 5.02 -1.15
N HIS A 49 37.83 4.24 -0.94
CA HIS A 49 37.74 2.81 -0.66
C HIS A 49 37.40 2.56 0.82
N LYS A 50 36.36 1.76 1.09
CA LYS A 50 35.75 1.65 2.43
C LYS A 50 36.05 0.32 3.10
N VAL A 51 37.26 0.23 3.67
CA VAL A 51 37.74 -0.92 4.43
C VAL A 51 36.96 -1.06 5.74
N ILE A 52 36.08 -2.07 5.82
CA ILE A 52 35.38 -2.44 7.07
C ILE A 52 36.38 -3.02 8.07
N ASP A 53 36.26 -2.66 9.35
CA ASP A 53 37.01 -3.31 10.43
C ASP A 53 36.50 -4.73 10.73
N GLU A 54 37.39 -5.72 10.75
CA GLU A 54 37.08 -7.10 11.13
C GLU A 54 37.21 -7.40 12.64
N GLN A 55 37.84 -6.51 13.42
CA GLN A 55 38.07 -6.75 14.85
C GLN A 55 36.75 -6.82 15.61
N TRP A 56 35.80 -5.92 15.34
CA TRP A 56 34.49 -5.98 15.99
C TRP A 56 33.69 -7.23 15.65
N LEU A 57 33.79 -7.74 14.41
CA LEU A 57 33.15 -9.00 14.03
C LEU A 57 33.72 -10.18 14.81
N THR A 58 35.05 -10.26 14.90
CA THR A 58 35.73 -11.37 15.59
C THR A 58 35.42 -11.39 17.09
N VAL A 59 35.44 -10.23 17.77
CA VAL A 59 35.07 -10.12 19.19
C VAL A 59 33.57 -10.41 19.42
N VAL A 60 32.71 -10.04 18.48
CA VAL A 60 31.27 -10.35 18.54
C VAL A 60 30.99 -11.84 18.27
N GLU A 61 31.69 -12.49 17.35
CA GLU A 61 31.53 -13.93 17.08
C GLU A 61 31.94 -14.77 18.31
N GLU A 62 33.09 -14.50 18.94
CA GLU A 62 33.47 -15.11 20.24
C GLU A 62 32.41 -14.86 21.33
N GLY A 63 31.93 -13.61 21.42
CA GLY A 63 30.98 -13.19 22.44
C GLY A 63 29.60 -13.81 22.30
N ILE A 64 29.13 -14.01 21.06
CA ILE A 64 27.84 -14.66 20.76
C ILE A 64 27.87 -16.13 21.18
N GLU A 65 28.95 -16.86 20.90
CA GLU A 65 29.09 -18.28 21.29
C GLU A 65 29.05 -18.44 22.82
N ALA A 66 29.81 -17.61 23.54
CA ALA A 66 29.80 -17.59 25.00
C ALA A 66 28.41 -17.25 25.59
N ILE A 67 27.65 -16.34 24.96
CA ILE A 67 26.27 -16.05 25.37
C ILE A 67 25.37 -17.27 25.14
N PHE A 68 25.46 -17.97 24.00
CA PHE A 68 24.66 -19.17 23.75
C PHE A 68 24.91 -20.28 24.78
N ASN A 69 26.17 -20.50 25.18
CA ASN A 69 26.52 -21.47 26.23
C ASN A 69 25.81 -21.18 27.57
N ILE A 70 25.69 -19.90 27.94
CA ILE A 70 25.00 -19.46 29.16
C ILE A 70 23.47 -19.54 29.00
N VAL A 71 22.94 -19.14 27.84
CA VAL A 71 21.50 -19.10 27.54
C VAL A 71 20.86 -20.49 27.43
N ASP A 72 21.62 -21.52 27.03
CA ASP A 72 21.18 -22.91 27.05
C ASP A 72 21.06 -23.48 28.48
N LYS A 73 21.90 -23.01 29.41
CA LYS A 73 21.94 -23.48 30.82
C LYS A 73 21.93 -22.34 31.84
N PRO A 74 20.88 -21.50 31.85
CA PRO A 74 20.81 -20.34 32.74
C PRO A 74 20.74 -20.78 34.20
N ARG A 75 21.59 -20.17 35.05
CA ARG A 75 21.74 -20.58 36.44
C ARG A 75 20.51 -20.19 37.26
N ARG A 76 19.93 -21.15 37.97
CA ARG A 76 18.78 -20.97 38.86
C ARG A 76 19.22 -20.81 40.31
N PHE A 77 18.45 -20.09 41.10
CA PHE A 77 18.55 -20.11 42.56
C PHE A 77 17.16 -20.29 43.18
N ILE A 78 17.12 -20.81 44.41
CA ILE A 78 15.87 -20.94 45.16
C ILE A 78 15.61 -19.61 45.85
N ALA A 79 14.57 -18.90 45.44
CA ALA A 79 14.06 -17.73 46.12
C ALA A 79 12.97 -18.15 47.13
N THR A 80 12.96 -17.51 48.29
CA THR A 80 11.87 -17.62 49.27
C THR A 80 10.97 -16.39 49.15
N SER A 81 9.80 -16.56 48.54
CA SER A 81 8.74 -15.54 48.52
C SER A 81 7.91 -15.64 49.80
N GLU A 82 7.64 -14.49 50.42
CA GLU A 82 6.92 -14.34 51.69
C GLU A 82 5.67 -13.49 51.47
N GLU A 83 4.48 -14.10 51.49
CA GLU A 83 3.22 -13.41 51.20
C GLU A 83 2.14 -13.69 52.27
N VAL A 84 1.39 -12.67 52.69
CA VAL A 84 0.33 -12.77 53.70
C VAL A 84 -1.02 -13.12 53.05
N VAL A 85 -1.17 -14.41 52.74
CA VAL A 85 -2.26 -15.01 51.97
C VAL A 85 -3.44 -15.40 52.88
N PRO A 86 -4.71 -15.35 52.43
CA PRO A 86 -5.84 -15.91 53.17
C PRO A 86 -5.63 -17.39 53.55
N VAL A 87 -6.03 -17.81 54.74
CA VAL A 87 -5.67 -19.14 55.29
C VAL A 87 -6.14 -20.30 54.41
N ALA A 88 -7.27 -20.15 53.70
CA ALA A 88 -7.78 -21.15 52.76
C ALA A 88 -6.92 -21.34 51.47
N LEU A 89 -5.97 -20.43 51.21
CA LEU A 89 -5.09 -20.43 50.03
C LEU A 89 -3.61 -20.69 50.38
N ALA A 90 -3.25 -20.73 51.67
CA ALA A 90 -1.89 -21.00 52.11
C ALA A 90 -1.50 -22.47 51.87
N LYS A 91 -0.38 -22.72 51.18
CA LYS A 91 0.05 -24.07 50.79
C LYS A 91 0.78 -24.82 51.91
N LYS A 92 1.54 -24.11 52.74
CA LYS A 92 2.28 -24.64 53.90
C LYS A 92 2.36 -23.60 55.01
N ILE A 93 2.27 -24.08 56.26
CA ILE A 93 2.48 -23.27 57.47
C ILE A 93 3.86 -23.61 58.03
N THR A 94 4.72 -22.61 58.22
CA THR A 94 6.06 -22.75 58.81
C THR A 94 6.09 -22.22 60.25
N ALA A 95 7.21 -22.36 60.96
CA ALA A 95 7.38 -21.76 62.27
C ALA A 95 7.29 -20.22 62.23
N ASP A 96 7.79 -19.60 61.16
CA ASP A 96 7.72 -18.15 60.97
C ASP A 96 6.33 -17.69 60.50
N SER A 97 5.57 -18.53 59.79
CA SER A 97 4.13 -18.31 59.56
C SER A 97 3.36 -18.10 60.86
N VAL A 98 3.64 -18.93 61.89
CA VAL A 98 3.01 -18.86 63.21
C VAL A 98 3.52 -17.66 64.02
N ARG A 99 4.82 -17.33 63.94
CA ARG A 99 5.39 -16.13 64.57
C ARG A 99 4.76 -14.84 64.03
N HIS A 100 4.70 -14.69 62.71
CA HIS A 100 4.06 -13.55 62.06
C HIS A 100 2.58 -13.42 62.47
N LEU A 101 1.84 -14.53 62.48
CA LEU A 101 0.44 -14.53 62.96
C LEU A 101 0.32 -14.10 64.44
N SER A 102 1.24 -14.54 65.31
CA SER A 102 1.25 -14.15 66.73
C SER A 102 1.58 -12.68 66.98
N GLN A 103 2.31 -12.04 66.06
CA GLN A 103 2.63 -10.61 66.10
C GLN A 103 1.51 -9.74 65.50
N HIS A 104 0.80 -10.27 64.49
CA HIS A 104 -0.25 -9.56 63.77
C HIS A 104 -1.65 -10.10 64.10
N THR A 105 -2.12 -9.79 65.31
CA THR A 105 -3.47 -10.13 65.82
C THR A 105 -4.62 -9.65 64.92
N GLN A 106 -4.39 -8.67 64.05
CA GLN A 106 -5.33 -8.20 63.03
C GLN A 106 -5.76 -9.28 62.03
N PHE A 107 -4.98 -10.36 61.89
CA PHE A 107 -5.31 -11.51 61.03
C PHE A 107 -6.01 -12.65 61.80
N ILE A 108 -6.54 -12.37 63.00
CA ILE A 108 -7.23 -13.34 63.86
C ILE A 108 -8.65 -12.84 64.15
N THR A 109 -9.64 -13.71 64.02
CA THR A 109 -11.07 -13.40 64.26
C THR A 109 -11.76 -14.50 65.04
N GLU A 110 -12.76 -14.15 65.86
CA GLU A 110 -13.64 -15.12 66.52
C GLU A 110 -14.81 -15.50 65.60
N ASN A 111 -15.05 -16.79 65.44
CA ASN A 111 -16.25 -17.32 64.80
C ASN A 111 -17.47 -17.19 65.72
N ALA A 112 -18.68 -17.31 65.16
CA ALA A 112 -19.94 -17.23 65.90
C ALA A 112 -20.13 -18.30 67.01
N ALA A 113 -19.23 -19.27 67.11
CA ALA A 113 -19.17 -20.27 68.20
C ALA A 113 -18.20 -19.90 69.34
N GLY A 114 -17.50 -18.76 69.26
CA GLY A 114 -16.43 -18.37 70.19
C GLY A 114 -15.07 -19.01 69.90
N GLU A 115 -14.92 -19.72 68.77
CA GLU A 115 -13.66 -20.33 68.34
C GLU A 115 -12.79 -19.32 67.58
N ILE A 116 -11.51 -19.24 67.94
CA ILE A 116 -10.55 -18.31 67.34
C ILE A 116 -9.98 -18.92 66.04
N GLN A 117 -10.19 -18.24 64.91
CA GLN A 117 -9.70 -18.66 63.59
C GLN A 117 -8.87 -17.54 62.91
N PRO A 118 -7.69 -17.85 62.35
CA PRO A 118 -6.95 -16.89 61.53
C PRO A 118 -7.59 -16.69 60.15
N THR A 119 -7.62 -15.44 59.68
CA THR A 119 -8.15 -15.05 58.36
C THR A 119 -7.07 -15.03 57.29
N ARG A 120 -5.86 -14.58 57.64
CA ARG A 120 -4.66 -14.58 56.78
C ARG A 120 -3.46 -15.14 57.55
N ILE A 121 -2.51 -15.68 56.81
CA ILE A 121 -1.26 -16.22 57.36
C ILE A 121 -0.12 -16.00 56.37
N LEU A 122 1.10 -15.82 56.90
CA LEU A 122 2.29 -15.72 56.07
C LEU A 122 2.58 -17.09 55.43
N ASN A 123 2.43 -17.19 54.12
CA ASN A 123 2.76 -18.35 53.31
C ASN A 123 4.18 -18.16 52.76
N VAL A 124 5.09 -19.09 53.08
CA VAL A 124 6.48 -19.06 52.61
C VAL A 124 6.63 -20.04 51.45
N THR A 125 6.84 -19.52 50.25
CA THR A 125 6.97 -20.29 49.01
C THR A 125 8.42 -20.32 48.53
N THR A 126 8.94 -21.53 48.30
CA THR A 126 10.24 -21.74 47.67
C THR A 126 10.06 -21.88 46.16
N GLU A 127 10.56 -20.93 45.38
CA GLU A 127 10.37 -20.84 43.94
C GLU A 127 11.73 -20.78 43.22
N GLU A 128 11.85 -21.44 42.06
CA GLU A 128 13.07 -21.37 41.25
C GLU A 128 13.10 -20.04 40.49
N SER A 129 13.98 -19.14 40.92
CA SER A 129 14.19 -17.83 40.28
C SER A 129 15.43 -17.82 39.39
N TYR A 130 15.33 -17.06 38.31
CA TYR A 130 16.41 -16.78 37.37
C TYR A 130 17.02 -15.38 37.58
N ASP A 131 16.51 -14.60 38.53
CA ASP A 131 16.82 -13.17 38.73
C ASP A 131 18.19 -12.88 39.40
N LEU A 132 19.20 -13.66 39.04
CA LEU A 132 20.59 -13.56 39.49
C LEU A 132 21.31 -12.41 38.77
N TYR A 133 22.23 -11.71 39.45
CA TYR A 133 22.97 -10.56 38.87
C TYR A 133 23.65 -10.90 37.53
N GLU A 134 24.31 -12.06 37.45
CA GLU A 134 24.99 -12.51 36.24
C GLU A 134 24.02 -12.85 35.10
N ASN A 135 22.81 -13.35 35.40
CA ASN A 135 21.77 -13.56 34.39
C ASN A 135 21.22 -12.20 33.89
N ARG A 136 20.97 -11.24 34.79
CA ARG A 136 20.58 -9.86 34.42
C ARG A 136 21.64 -9.21 33.53
N PHE A 137 22.93 -9.40 33.87
CA PHE A 137 24.04 -8.91 33.06
C PHE A 137 24.01 -9.49 31.63
N VAL A 138 23.88 -10.81 31.48
CA VAL A 138 23.82 -11.44 30.14
C VAL A 138 22.59 -10.98 29.36
N TYR A 139 21.44 -10.79 30.01
CA TYR A 139 20.25 -10.21 29.39
C TYR A 139 20.48 -8.79 28.86
N HIS A 140 21.03 -7.88 29.67
CA HIS A 140 21.34 -6.52 29.21
C HIS A 140 22.50 -6.46 28.21
N LEU A 141 23.42 -7.43 28.24
CA LEU A 141 24.45 -7.61 27.22
C LEU A 141 23.81 -7.99 25.88
N ILE A 142 22.86 -8.94 25.84
CA ILE A 142 22.12 -9.30 24.62
C ILE A 142 21.41 -8.07 24.03
N GLN A 143 20.75 -7.26 24.87
CA GLN A 143 20.09 -6.03 24.42
C GLN A 143 21.08 -5.02 23.81
N ARG A 144 22.22 -4.76 24.49
CA ARG A 144 23.26 -3.84 23.98
C ARG A 144 23.92 -4.38 22.71
N LEU A 145 24.27 -5.66 22.69
CA LEU A 145 24.85 -6.35 21.53
C LEU A 145 23.92 -6.29 20.31
N PHE A 146 22.62 -6.54 20.49
CA PHE A 146 21.66 -6.40 19.40
C PHE A 146 21.70 -4.99 18.82
N ALA A 147 21.54 -3.95 19.65
CA ALA A 147 21.52 -2.56 19.18
C ALA A 147 22.85 -2.11 18.53
N PHE A 148 23.97 -2.59 19.06
CA PHE A 148 25.32 -2.38 18.53
C PHE A 148 25.50 -2.98 17.13
N VAL A 149 25.10 -4.25 16.96
CA VAL A 149 25.16 -4.97 15.68
C VAL A 149 24.18 -4.38 14.66
N ASP A 150 22.92 -4.12 15.04
CA ASP A 150 21.90 -3.57 14.13
C ASP A 150 22.35 -2.20 13.59
N LYS A 151 22.73 -1.26 14.48
CA LYS A 151 23.20 0.09 14.10
C LYS A 151 24.39 0.05 13.15
N ARG A 152 25.40 -0.79 13.42
CA ARG A 152 26.60 -0.89 12.55
C ARG A 152 26.32 -1.60 11.24
N THR A 153 25.51 -2.65 11.27
CA THR A 153 25.13 -3.36 10.04
C THR A 153 24.37 -2.42 9.12
N ASP A 154 23.42 -1.63 9.64
CA ASP A 154 22.69 -0.67 8.83
C ASP A 154 23.60 0.46 8.32
N VAL A 155 24.48 1.03 9.15
CA VAL A 155 25.49 2.00 8.67
C VAL A 155 26.30 1.42 7.52
N ILE A 156 26.89 0.23 7.69
CA ILE A 156 27.69 -0.46 6.68
C ILE A 156 26.88 -0.71 5.39
N PHE A 157 25.65 -1.22 5.47
CA PHE A 157 24.83 -1.43 4.27
C PHE A 157 24.40 -0.14 3.56
N TRP A 158 24.27 0.99 4.28
CA TRP A 158 23.98 2.28 3.67
C TRP A 158 25.23 3.04 3.20
N SER A 159 26.43 2.73 3.71
CA SER A 159 27.65 3.51 3.45
C SER A 159 28.79 2.78 2.74
N THR A 160 28.84 1.45 2.67
CA THR A 160 29.98 0.70 2.08
C THR A 160 30.00 0.66 0.54
N GLY A 161 29.10 1.37 -0.15
CA GLY A 161 29.34 1.68 -1.57
C GLY A 161 30.59 2.56 -1.72
N ASP A 162 31.64 2.05 -2.39
CA ASP A 162 32.87 2.78 -2.67
C ASP A 162 32.56 4.06 -3.46
N GLU A 163 32.85 5.21 -2.87
CA GLU A 163 32.46 6.51 -3.43
C GLU A 163 33.47 6.97 -4.47
N THR A 164 33.14 6.77 -5.74
CA THR A 164 33.94 7.27 -6.86
C THR A 164 33.58 8.73 -7.13
N CYS A 165 34.54 9.62 -6.88
CA CYS A 165 34.46 11.05 -7.14
C CYS A 165 35.41 11.41 -8.29
N ASN A 166 34.87 11.72 -9.46
CA ASN A 166 35.63 12.28 -10.56
C ASN A 166 35.54 13.81 -10.47
N VAL A 167 36.64 14.48 -10.19
CA VAL A 167 36.76 15.94 -10.26
C VAL A 167 37.51 16.28 -11.54
N MET A 168 36.89 17.07 -12.40
CA MET A 168 37.54 17.73 -13.54
C MET A 168 37.62 19.23 -13.26
N SER A 169 38.80 19.83 -13.41
CA SER A 169 39.01 21.27 -13.35
C SER A 169 39.80 21.75 -14.55
N MET A 170 39.28 22.78 -15.23
CA MET A 170 39.90 23.48 -16.35
C MET A 170 40.04 24.96 -15.99
N GLU A 171 41.26 25.50 -16.08
CA GLU A 171 41.50 26.95 -16.08
C GLU A 171 42.21 27.36 -17.37
N SER A 172 41.64 28.32 -18.08
CA SER A 172 42.13 28.87 -19.34
C SER A 172 42.21 30.39 -19.28
N LYS A 173 43.31 30.97 -19.77
CA LYS A 173 43.50 32.42 -19.94
C LYS A 173 43.98 32.73 -21.34
N ILE A 174 43.24 33.60 -22.03
CA ILE A 174 43.47 33.97 -23.42
C ILE A 174 43.33 35.49 -23.54
N ASP A 175 44.34 36.14 -24.10
CA ASP A 175 44.34 37.56 -24.41
C ASP A 175 44.14 37.76 -25.93
N ASP A 176 42.98 38.24 -26.35
CA ASP A 176 42.82 38.87 -27.67
C ASP A 176 43.25 40.35 -27.56
N ALA A 177 43.55 40.99 -28.68
CA ALA A 177 44.00 42.39 -28.78
C ALA A 177 43.02 43.43 -28.20
N TYR A 178 41.81 43.01 -27.82
CA TYR A 178 40.76 43.85 -27.24
C TYR A 178 40.06 43.24 -26.01
N GLU A 179 40.22 41.95 -25.70
CA GLU A 179 39.45 41.22 -24.68
C GLU A 179 40.32 40.17 -23.95
N GLU A 180 40.40 40.28 -22.62
CA GLU A 180 41.01 39.29 -21.72
C GLU A 180 39.92 38.28 -21.30
N ILE A 181 40.09 37.00 -21.65
CA ILE A 181 39.13 35.94 -21.39
C ILE A 181 39.72 34.96 -20.36
N SER A 182 39.25 35.07 -19.11
CA SER A 182 39.52 34.08 -18.06
C SER A 182 38.35 33.12 -17.91
N TYR A 183 38.59 31.82 -18.08
CA TYR A 183 37.59 30.76 -17.94
C TYR A 183 38.05 29.74 -16.90
N ARG A 184 37.19 29.46 -15.92
CA ARG A 184 37.40 28.41 -14.91
C ARG A 184 36.13 27.58 -14.81
N VAL A 185 36.25 26.28 -15.03
CA VAL A 185 35.16 25.32 -14.84
C VAL A 185 35.63 24.16 -13.98
N GLU A 186 34.82 23.82 -12.99
CA GLU A 186 35.03 22.68 -12.11
C GLU A 186 33.76 21.80 -12.15
N MET A 187 33.91 20.56 -12.61
CA MET A 187 32.84 19.57 -12.70
C MET A 187 33.16 18.38 -11.78
N THR A 188 32.42 18.26 -10.69
CA THR A 188 32.54 17.16 -9.73
C THR A 188 31.39 16.17 -9.91
N ILE A 189 31.68 14.98 -10.42
CA ILE A 189 30.76 13.85 -10.55
C ILE A 189 31.01 12.88 -9.41
N LYS A 190 30.06 12.79 -8.46
CA LYS A 190 30.10 11.82 -7.35
C LYS A 190 29.11 10.69 -7.59
N ASN A 191 29.60 9.48 -7.84
CA ASN A 191 28.74 8.30 -7.83
C ASN A 191 28.52 7.85 -6.38
N ARG A 192 27.33 8.13 -5.84
CA ARG A 192 26.90 7.71 -4.50
C ARG A 192 26.43 6.25 -4.43
N GLN A 193 26.43 5.54 -5.55
CA GLN A 193 25.72 4.27 -5.70
C GLN A 193 26.42 3.34 -6.68
N SER A 194 27.70 3.05 -6.40
CA SER A 194 28.27 1.74 -6.74
C SER A 194 27.45 0.67 -6.03
N TYR A 195 26.57 0.00 -6.78
CA TYR A 195 25.91 -1.21 -6.27
C TYR A 195 26.99 -2.27 -5.99
N VAL A 196 26.83 -3.07 -4.93
CA VAL A 196 27.86 -3.99 -4.42
C VAL A 196 27.94 -5.27 -5.28
N GLU A 197 28.17 -5.08 -6.58
CA GLU A 197 27.80 -6.04 -7.62
C GLU A 197 28.98 -6.80 -8.23
N ASN A 198 30.23 -6.38 -7.97
CA ASN A 198 31.42 -7.03 -8.54
C ASN A 198 32.59 -7.29 -7.55
N ASP A 199 32.65 -6.67 -6.37
CA ASP A 199 33.73 -6.96 -5.41
C ASP A 199 33.50 -8.27 -4.66
N THR A 200 34.11 -9.34 -5.19
CA THR A 200 34.16 -10.68 -4.59
C THR A 200 34.65 -10.66 -3.16
N ASP A 201 35.55 -9.72 -2.84
CA ASP A 201 36.37 -9.74 -1.65
C ASP A 201 35.58 -9.27 -0.41
N HIS A 202 34.57 -8.42 -0.62
CA HIS A 202 33.64 -8.03 0.44
C HIS A 202 32.49 -9.03 0.67
N MET A 203 32.22 -9.95 -0.27
CA MET A 203 31.08 -10.88 -0.18
C MET A 203 31.14 -11.81 1.04
N ASP A 204 32.31 -12.32 1.41
CA ASP A 204 32.44 -13.18 2.60
C ASP A 204 32.36 -12.37 3.92
N LEU A 205 32.75 -11.09 3.88
CA LEU A 205 32.60 -10.18 4.99
C LEU A 205 31.13 -9.83 5.26
N PHE A 206 30.35 -9.53 4.21
CA PHE A 206 28.89 -9.36 4.32
C PHE A 206 28.18 -10.62 4.82
N LYS A 207 28.62 -11.83 4.42
CA LYS A 207 28.11 -13.10 4.97
C LYS A 207 28.37 -13.25 6.47
N ARG A 208 29.54 -12.82 6.97
CA ARG A 208 29.84 -12.79 8.42
C ARG A 208 28.97 -11.77 9.16
N ILE A 209 28.84 -10.56 8.62
CA ILE A 209 27.98 -9.49 9.20
C ILE A 209 26.53 -9.96 9.32
N ASP A 210 25.94 -10.52 8.25
CA ASP A 210 24.56 -11.02 8.28
C ASP A 210 24.40 -12.26 9.18
N ARG A 211 25.39 -13.18 9.22
CA ARG A 211 25.41 -14.28 10.20
C ARG A 211 25.36 -13.74 11.63
N VAL A 212 26.16 -12.74 11.96
CA VAL A 212 26.19 -12.07 13.26
C VAL A 212 24.85 -11.37 13.57
N ARG A 213 24.25 -10.67 12.61
CA ARG A 213 22.91 -10.03 12.75
C ARG A 213 21.80 -11.05 12.96
N ARG A 214 21.85 -12.21 12.27
CA ARG A 214 20.90 -13.31 12.47
C ARG A 214 21.06 -13.96 13.84
N LEU A 215 22.28 -14.21 14.30
CA LEU A 215 22.55 -14.81 15.62
C LEU A 215 22.16 -13.87 16.78
N SER A 216 22.48 -12.57 16.70
CA SER A 216 22.09 -11.60 17.73
C SER A 216 20.56 -11.42 17.82
N ARG A 217 19.86 -11.48 16.69
CA ARG A 217 18.39 -11.51 16.63
C ARG A 217 17.82 -12.76 17.30
N THR A 218 18.38 -13.95 17.02
CA THR A 218 17.98 -15.21 17.68
C THR A 218 18.20 -15.18 19.19
N LEU A 219 19.31 -14.60 19.67
CA LEU A 219 19.56 -14.41 21.11
C LEU A 219 18.52 -13.49 21.76
N ARG A 220 18.15 -12.40 21.09
CA ARG A 220 17.11 -11.47 21.56
C ARG A 220 15.73 -12.13 21.66
N THR A 221 15.40 -13.07 20.78
CA THR A 221 14.15 -13.84 20.79
C THR A 221 14.28 -15.20 21.49
N SER A 222 15.25 -15.37 22.40
CA SER A 222 15.38 -16.59 23.19
C SER A 222 14.45 -16.57 24.40
N SER A 223 13.98 -17.75 24.83
CA SER A 223 13.11 -17.89 26.00
C SER A 223 13.74 -17.38 27.31
N PHE A 224 15.07 -17.34 27.38
CA PHE A 224 15.79 -16.67 28.47
C PHE A 224 15.52 -15.16 28.51
N CYS A 225 15.47 -14.49 27.35
CA CYS A 225 15.14 -13.07 27.27
C CYS A 225 13.67 -12.78 27.62
N ASP A 226 12.75 -13.72 27.36
CA ASP A 226 11.35 -13.62 27.80
C ASP A 226 11.23 -13.77 29.32
N ILE A 227 11.93 -14.76 29.92
CA ILE A 227 11.95 -15.01 31.36
C ILE A 227 12.59 -13.84 32.14
N MET A 228 13.64 -13.24 31.59
CA MET A 228 14.35 -12.10 32.19
C MET A 228 13.71 -10.73 31.86
N ASN A 229 12.57 -10.72 31.16
CA ASN A 229 11.91 -9.47 30.78
C ASN A 229 11.40 -8.70 32.01
N GLY A 230 11.74 -7.42 32.09
CA GLY A 230 11.46 -6.57 33.26
C GLY A 230 12.44 -6.72 34.44
N CYS A 231 13.50 -7.52 34.32
CA CYS A 231 14.51 -7.63 35.39
C CYS A 231 15.27 -6.30 35.65
N ALA A 232 15.86 -6.17 36.84
CA ALA A 232 16.47 -4.92 37.29
C ALA A 232 17.69 -4.51 36.44
N LYS A 233 17.65 -3.30 35.87
CA LYS A 233 18.65 -2.82 34.90
C LYS A 233 20.07 -2.76 35.46
N VAL A 234 20.94 -3.63 34.95
CA VAL A 234 22.39 -3.59 35.22
C VAL A 234 22.96 -2.31 34.60
N ARG A 235 23.68 -1.53 35.41
CA ARG A 235 24.37 -0.30 35.00
C ARG A 235 25.88 -0.51 35.05
N SER A 236 26.58 0.26 34.22
CA SER A 236 28.04 0.36 34.22
C SER A 236 28.52 1.23 35.39
N PRO A 237 29.68 0.94 36.01
CA PRO A 237 30.55 -0.20 35.76
C PRO A 237 30.01 -1.51 36.35
N ILE A 238 30.25 -2.63 35.65
CA ILE A 238 29.85 -3.97 36.10
C ILE A 238 30.68 -4.41 37.31
N GLN A 239 30.01 -5.05 38.27
CA GLN A 239 30.65 -5.68 39.43
C GLN A 239 31.30 -7.00 39.01
N ARG A 240 32.63 -7.13 39.20
CA ARG A 240 33.38 -8.35 38.92
C ARG A 240 33.10 -9.42 39.97
N THR A 241 32.03 -10.20 39.77
CA THR A 241 31.69 -11.30 40.69
C THR A 241 32.67 -12.47 40.54
N ASN A 242 32.70 -13.35 41.56
CA ASN A 242 33.47 -14.58 41.51
C ASN A 242 33.06 -15.51 40.36
N LEU A 243 31.83 -15.41 39.85
CA LEU A 243 31.36 -16.19 38.72
C LEU A 243 31.93 -15.64 37.41
N MET A 244 31.79 -14.32 37.18
CA MET A 244 32.34 -13.64 35.98
C MET A 244 33.85 -13.81 35.80
N MET A 245 34.59 -13.94 36.91
CA MET A 245 36.06 -14.05 36.89
C MET A 245 36.58 -15.48 36.78
N LYS A 246 35.75 -16.51 37.00
CA LYS A 246 36.14 -17.94 36.98
C LYS A 246 35.54 -18.73 35.83
N ASP A 247 34.36 -18.35 35.37
CA ASP A 247 33.60 -19.04 34.33
C ASP A 247 34.02 -18.49 32.94
N PRO A 248 34.57 -19.32 32.02
CA PRO A 248 35.14 -18.83 30.75
C PRO A 248 34.15 -18.04 29.89
N ASP A 249 32.90 -18.50 29.82
CA ASP A 249 31.86 -17.86 29.00
C ASP A 249 31.55 -16.46 29.53
N TYR A 250 31.31 -16.33 30.84
CA TYR A 250 31.06 -15.02 31.45
C TYR A 250 32.27 -14.08 31.36
N ARG A 251 33.50 -14.60 31.37
CA ARG A 251 34.72 -13.80 31.13
C ARG A 251 34.76 -13.27 29.70
N THR A 252 34.30 -14.03 28.71
CA THR A 252 34.17 -13.59 27.32
C THR A 252 33.03 -12.58 27.17
N CYS A 253 31.87 -12.81 27.80
CA CYS A 253 30.79 -11.82 27.88
C CYS A 253 31.24 -10.49 28.51
N TYR A 254 32.07 -10.53 29.56
CA TYR A 254 32.63 -9.33 30.18
C TYR A 254 33.59 -8.59 29.23
N ARG A 255 34.46 -9.31 28.50
CA ARG A 255 35.32 -8.73 27.44
C ARG A 255 34.46 -8.06 26.36
N LEU A 256 33.43 -8.73 25.87
CA LEU A 256 32.50 -8.19 24.87
C LEU A 256 31.80 -6.92 25.37
N TRP A 257 31.32 -6.89 26.62
CA TRP A 257 30.71 -5.67 27.17
C TRP A 257 31.72 -4.51 27.23
N GLN A 258 32.95 -4.75 27.71
CA GLN A 258 33.97 -3.70 27.75
C GLN A 258 34.28 -3.16 26.35
N PHE A 259 34.35 -4.05 25.35
CA PHE A 259 34.55 -3.68 23.94
C PHE A 259 33.38 -2.85 23.37
N ILE A 260 32.14 -3.24 23.67
CA ILE A 260 30.92 -2.49 23.29
C ILE A 260 30.89 -1.10 23.94
N GLU A 261 31.50 -0.92 25.12
CA GLU A 261 31.60 0.39 25.79
C GLU A 261 32.84 1.22 25.43
N SER A 262 33.85 0.64 24.75
CA SER A 262 35.08 1.35 24.37
C SER A 262 35.23 1.62 22.86
N TYR A 263 34.39 1.02 22.02
CA TYR A 263 34.49 1.15 20.57
C TYR A 263 33.51 2.23 20.08
N ASP A 264 33.99 3.47 20.00
CA ASP A 264 33.25 4.61 19.43
C ASP A 264 33.33 4.70 17.90
N GLU A 265 34.23 3.93 17.27
CA GLU A 265 34.43 3.94 15.82
C GLU A 265 33.20 3.45 15.02
N VAL A 266 33.12 3.92 13.77
CA VAL A 266 31.95 3.71 12.88
C VAL A 266 31.89 2.27 12.33
N GLY A 267 33.02 1.55 12.31
CA GLY A 267 33.14 0.18 11.80
C GLY A 267 33.75 0.05 10.40
N TYR A 268 34.16 1.17 9.78
CA TYR A 268 34.96 1.20 8.56
C TYR A 268 35.91 2.41 8.56
N THR A 269 37.03 2.29 7.87
CA THR A 269 37.95 3.37 7.51
C THR A 269 37.77 3.74 6.03
N ILE A 270 38.13 4.97 5.66
CA ILE A 270 38.10 5.44 4.27
C ILE A 270 39.54 5.66 3.81
N GLU A 271 39.98 4.93 2.79
CA GLU A 271 41.24 5.16 2.10
C GLU A 271 41.00 6.02 0.86
N GLU A 272 41.72 7.15 0.76
CA GLU A 272 41.64 8.02 -0.42
C GLU A 272 42.68 7.57 -1.46
N GLN A 273 42.20 6.94 -2.55
CA GLN A 273 43.04 6.61 -3.70
C GLN A 273 42.82 7.62 -4.82
N ASP A 274 43.69 8.64 -4.88
CA ASP A 274 43.71 9.62 -5.97
C ASP A 274 44.48 9.09 -7.17
N SER A 275 43.78 8.93 -8.30
CA SER A 275 44.36 8.61 -9.60
C SER A 275 44.19 9.77 -10.57
N ALA A 276 45.30 10.27 -11.12
CA ALA A 276 45.28 11.23 -12.21
C ALA A 276 44.95 10.50 -13.52
N LEU A 277 43.98 11.00 -14.28
CA LEU A 277 43.72 10.51 -15.64
C LEU A 277 44.72 11.12 -16.62
N GLN A 278 45.08 10.34 -17.64
CA GLN A 278 45.74 10.86 -18.84
C GLN A 278 44.66 11.33 -19.83
N PHE A 279 44.98 12.34 -20.62
CA PHE A 279 44.07 12.90 -21.61
C PHE A 279 44.50 12.49 -23.02
N ASP A 280 43.56 11.95 -23.79
CA ASP A 280 43.72 11.76 -25.22
C ASP A 280 43.53 13.10 -25.97
N GLU A 281 44.11 13.23 -27.16
CA GLU A 281 44.05 14.47 -27.96
C GLU A 281 42.60 14.87 -28.32
N GLU A 282 41.72 13.88 -28.58
CA GLU A 282 40.28 14.10 -28.78
C GLU A 282 39.63 14.70 -27.52
N TYR A 283 40.01 14.24 -26.33
CA TYR A 283 39.42 14.73 -25.09
C TYR A 283 39.80 16.20 -24.82
N LEU A 284 41.06 16.56 -25.07
CA LEU A 284 41.52 17.96 -25.03
C LEU A 284 40.78 18.82 -26.05
N LEU A 285 40.62 18.33 -27.29
CA LEU A 285 39.84 19.00 -28.34
C LEU A 285 38.43 19.31 -27.83
N GLN A 286 37.69 18.31 -27.35
CA GLN A 286 36.31 18.48 -26.87
C GLN A 286 36.22 19.49 -25.70
N MET A 287 37.20 19.56 -24.81
CA MET A 287 37.21 20.58 -23.75
C MET A 287 37.34 22.00 -24.32
N TYR A 288 38.17 22.21 -25.35
CA TYR A 288 38.26 23.49 -26.06
C TYR A 288 36.98 23.82 -26.83
N ILE A 289 36.34 22.86 -27.51
CA ILE A 289 35.02 23.08 -28.16
C ILE A 289 33.97 23.53 -27.13
N ASN A 290 33.93 22.90 -25.96
CA ASN A 290 33.01 23.27 -24.87
C ASN A 290 33.28 24.68 -24.32
N PHE A 291 34.55 25.07 -24.18
CA PHE A 291 34.89 26.45 -23.79
C PHE A 291 34.47 27.47 -24.87
N ILE A 292 34.78 27.24 -26.14
CA ILE A 292 34.44 28.15 -27.26
C ILE A 292 32.92 28.30 -27.42
N THR A 293 32.17 27.21 -27.26
CA THR A 293 30.70 27.24 -27.30
C THR A 293 30.09 27.95 -26.08
N ASN A 294 30.65 27.77 -24.88
CA ASN A 294 30.26 28.56 -23.70
C ASN A 294 30.58 30.07 -23.87
N TYR A 295 31.75 30.41 -24.40
CA TYR A 295 32.14 31.80 -24.69
C TYR A 295 31.20 32.43 -25.72
N THR A 296 30.93 31.77 -26.85
CA THR A 296 30.04 32.32 -27.89
C THR A 296 28.60 32.47 -27.41
N VAL A 297 28.08 31.55 -26.58
CA VAL A 297 26.78 31.73 -25.90
C VAL A 297 26.81 32.96 -24.99
N PHE A 298 27.80 33.10 -24.12
CA PHE A 298 27.92 34.23 -23.20
C PHE A 298 28.03 35.58 -23.95
N LYS A 299 28.90 35.64 -24.97
CA LYS A 299 29.08 36.79 -25.86
C LYS A 299 27.78 37.15 -26.58
N SER A 300 27.03 36.17 -27.10
CA SER A 300 25.74 36.40 -27.76
C SER A 300 24.66 36.96 -26.83
N LEU A 301 24.67 36.60 -25.54
CA LEU A 301 23.75 37.13 -24.53
C LEU A 301 24.10 38.57 -24.13
N LEU A 302 25.37 38.96 -24.17
CA LEU A 302 25.82 40.33 -23.93
C LEU A 302 25.54 41.26 -25.13
N GLU A 303 25.71 40.76 -26.36
CA GLU A 303 25.72 41.59 -27.57
C GLU A 303 24.43 41.52 -28.41
N SER A 304 23.70 40.40 -28.37
CA SER A 304 22.61 40.11 -29.34
C SER A 304 21.26 39.75 -28.72
N ASP A 305 21.20 38.92 -27.67
CA ASP A 305 19.96 38.29 -27.20
C ASP A 305 19.60 38.68 -25.75
N GLN A 306 18.95 39.83 -25.59
CA GLN A 306 18.54 40.41 -24.30
C GLN A 306 17.35 39.67 -23.65
N ARG A 307 17.52 38.39 -23.30
CA ARG A 307 16.46 37.57 -22.65
C ARG A 307 16.26 37.93 -21.18
N ASN A 308 15.56 39.03 -20.91
CA ASN A 308 15.01 39.39 -19.59
C ASN A 308 15.97 39.16 -18.40
N VAL A 309 17.22 39.60 -18.55
CA VAL A 309 18.16 39.67 -17.43
C VAL A 309 17.76 40.85 -16.54
N THR A 310 16.69 40.68 -15.76
CA THR A 310 16.23 41.68 -14.80
C THR A 310 17.35 41.97 -13.81
N GLU A 311 17.89 43.18 -13.83
CA GLU A 311 19.00 43.59 -12.96
C GLU A 311 18.61 43.49 -11.48
N LEU A 312 19.01 42.38 -10.84
CA LEU A 312 18.83 42.17 -9.41
C LEU A 312 19.74 43.12 -8.63
N ALA A 313 19.19 44.29 -8.29
CA ALA A 313 19.72 45.31 -7.38
C ALA A 313 21.22 45.70 -7.58
N LYS A 314 21.47 46.84 -8.22
CA LYS A 314 22.82 47.42 -8.38
C LYS A 314 23.45 47.83 -7.03
N GLU A 315 24.14 46.91 -6.38
CA GLU A 315 25.02 47.18 -5.25
C GLU A 315 26.13 48.18 -5.64
N LYS A 316 26.11 49.37 -5.04
CA LYS A 316 27.23 50.32 -5.15
C LYS A 316 28.22 50.10 -4.01
N ARG A 317 29.26 49.32 -4.28
CA ARG A 317 30.44 49.22 -3.40
C ARG A 317 31.19 50.56 -3.38
N GLU A 318 31.85 50.86 -2.27
CA GLU A 318 32.56 52.14 -2.13
C GLU A 318 33.78 52.24 -3.07
N PRO A 319 34.03 53.41 -3.68
CA PRO A 319 35.12 53.57 -4.65
C PRO A 319 36.48 53.63 -3.95
N VAL A 320 37.17 52.48 -3.93
CA VAL A 320 38.56 52.37 -3.44
C VAL A 320 39.47 53.25 -4.30
N LYS A 321 40.00 54.32 -3.70
CA LYS A 321 40.99 55.19 -4.35
C LYS A 321 42.34 54.47 -4.41
N PRO A 322 43.00 54.35 -5.59
CA PRO A 322 44.29 53.69 -5.68
C PRO A 322 45.34 54.46 -4.87
N LYS A 323 45.98 53.77 -3.92
CA LYS A 323 47.10 54.32 -3.14
C LYS A 323 48.37 54.24 -4.00
N PHE A 324 49.02 55.37 -4.26
CA PHE A 324 50.31 55.38 -4.93
C PHE A 324 51.37 54.66 -4.09
N VAL A 325 51.82 53.50 -4.54
CA VAL A 325 53.03 52.85 -4.00
C VAL A 325 54.23 53.71 -4.38
N LYS A 326 54.81 54.39 -3.40
CA LYS A 326 56.05 55.16 -3.57
C LYS A 326 57.23 54.30 -3.14
N GLU A 327 58.19 54.15 -4.04
CA GLU A 327 59.42 53.34 -3.93
C GLU A 327 59.21 51.83 -3.73
N ILE A 328 59.40 51.08 -4.81
CA ILE A 328 60.03 49.75 -4.71
C ILE A 328 61.54 50.02 -4.63
N LYS A 329 62.18 49.64 -3.52
CA LYS A 329 63.64 49.72 -3.34
C LYS A 329 64.27 48.33 -3.44
N GLU A 330 64.57 47.93 -4.67
CA GLU A 330 65.46 46.78 -4.90
C GLU A 330 66.90 47.18 -4.60
N GLN A 331 67.44 46.66 -3.49
CA GLN A 331 68.84 46.86 -3.12
C GLN A 331 69.62 45.58 -3.42
N ILE A 332 70.28 45.54 -4.58
CA ILE A 332 71.21 44.46 -4.92
C ILE A 332 72.44 44.57 -4.01
N VAL A 333 72.64 43.57 -3.15
CA VAL A 333 73.81 43.46 -2.27
C VAL A 333 74.75 42.38 -2.82
N GLU A 334 75.74 42.80 -3.60
CA GLU A 334 76.90 41.96 -3.89
C GLU A 334 77.89 42.05 -2.72
N ASP A 335 78.07 40.96 -1.98
CA ASP A 335 78.87 40.94 -0.74
C ASP A 335 80.38 40.95 -0.99
N ARG A 336 81.10 41.81 -0.26
CA ARG A 336 82.57 41.90 -0.18
C ARG A 336 83.05 42.39 1.20
N ASN A 337 83.05 41.49 2.20
CA ASN A 337 84.22 41.12 3.04
C ASN A 337 85.38 42.16 3.14
N ILE A 338 85.94 42.62 4.28
CA ILE A 338 85.82 42.41 5.76
C ILE A 338 86.49 43.66 6.46
N PRO A 339 86.72 43.84 7.81
CA PRO A 339 86.91 42.87 8.92
C PRO A 339 86.33 43.28 10.31
N ASP A 340 87.00 42.83 11.38
CA ASP A 340 86.72 42.86 12.82
C ASP A 340 86.54 44.22 13.55
N VAL A 341 85.58 44.21 14.49
CA VAL A 341 85.60 44.65 15.91
C VAL A 341 86.48 45.87 16.33
N GLU A 342 85.85 46.98 16.77
CA GLU A 342 85.78 47.35 18.21
C GLU A 342 84.92 48.61 18.54
N ILE A 343 84.19 48.50 19.67
CA ILE A 343 83.80 49.53 20.67
C ILE A 343 83.07 50.81 20.20
N ARG A 344 81.75 50.80 20.48
CA ARG A 344 80.92 51.88 21.09
C ARG A 344 81.43 53.33 21.05
N GLN A 345 80.55 54.22 20.59
CA GLN A 345 80.27 55.46 21.33
C GLN A 345 78.77 55.53 21.65
N VAL A 346 78.44 55.79 22.93
CA VAL A 346 77.07 55.93 23.41
C VAL A 346 76.91 57.34 23.94
N PHE A 347 75.90 58.05 23.42
CA PHE A 347 75.23 59.14 24.11
C PHE A 347 73.72 58.90 24.05
N VAL A 348 73.01 59.47 25.02
CA VAL A 348 71.60 59.19 25.34
C VAL A 348 70.83 60.52 25.25
N GLU A 349 69.49 60.44 25.28
CA GLU A 349 68.52 61.49 24.95
C GLU A 349 68.33 61.60 23.42
N GLU A 350 67.11 61.66 22.88
CA GLU A 350 65.83 62.01 23.51
C GLU A 350 64.83 60.85 23.63
N VAL A 351 64.06 60.81 24.73
CA VAL A 351 62.90 59.93 24.90
C VAL A 351 61.63 60.72 24.58
N THR A 352 61.01 60.47 23.42
CA THR A 352 59.63 60.91 23.11
C THR A 352 58.96 60.02 22.05
N GLN A 353 59.59 59.84 20.88
CA GLN A 353 58.95 59.14 19.74
C GLN A 353 58.55 57.69 20.06
N ALA A 354 59.43 56.90 20.68
CA ALA A 354 59.11 55.51 21.03
C ALA A 354 58.02 55.35 22.11
N GLN A 355 57.67 56.41 22.84
CA GLN A 355 56.50 56.41 23.74
C GLN A 355 55.22 56.77 22.97
N LEU A 356 55.25 57.78 22.11
CA LEU A 356 54.12 58.13 21.24
C LEU A 356 53.76 56.96 20.28
N ASP A 357 54.76 56.28 19.70
CA ASP A 357 54.57 55.10 18.85
C ASP A 357 54.07 53.86 19.61
N ALA A 358 54.17 53.84 20.94
CA ALA A 358 53.66 52.77 21.80
C ALA A 358 52.24 53.11 22.31
N GLU A 359 51.99 54.38 22.63
CA GLU A 359 50.69 54.91 23.06
C GLU A 359 49.69 54.89 21.89
N ALA A 360 50.11 55.32 20.68
CA ALA A 360 49.29 55.22 19.48
C ALA A 360 48.94 53.77 19.10
N LYS A 361 49.88 52.82 19.26
CA LYS A 361 49.59 51.38 19.05
C LYS A 361 48.67 50.81 20.13
N LEU A 362 48.74 51.32 21.35
CA LEU A 362 47.80 50.95 22.41
C LEU A 362 46.40 51.49 22.10
N GLU A 363 46.28 52.73 21.61
CA GLU A 363 45.01 53.29 21.13
C GLU A 363 44.46 52.49 19.93
N GLU A 364 45.27 52.17 18.91
CA GLU A 364 44.84 51.33 17.79
C GLU A 364 44.35 49.95 18.23
N GLU A 365 45.06 49.26 19.12
CA GLU A 365 44.63 47.96 19.66
C GLU A 365 43.39 48.06 20.55
N THR A 366 43.21 49.13 21.34
CA THR A 366 41.97 49.34 22.12
C THR A 366 40.77 49.63 21.22
N ASN A 367 40.91 50.47 20.19
CA ASN A 367 39.85 50.73 19.22
C ASN A 367 39.47 49.44 18.46
N ARG A 368 40.47 48.70 17.98
CA ARG A 368 40.28 47.41 17.30
C ARG A 368 39.60 46.37 18.19
N ARG A 369 39.92 46.38 19.49
CA ARG A 369 39.28 45.54 20.49
C ARG A 369 37.83 45.96 20.74
N GLU A 370 37.51 47.25 20.81
CA GLU A 370 36.12 47.71 20.91
C GLU A 370 35.30 47.37 19.66
N GLU A 371 35.89 47.47 18.46
CA GLU A 371 35.23 47.02 17.22
C GLU A 371 34.98 45.50 17.23
N LEU A 372 35.95 44.70 17.70
CA LEU A 372 35.78 43.26 17.89
C LEU A 372 34.67 42.95 18.91
N GLU A 373 34.68 43.57 20.09
CA GLU A 373 33.66 43.36 21.14
C GLU A 373 32.25 43.80 20.67
N ARG A 374 32.13 44.86 19.86
CA ARG A 374 30.86 45.24 19.20
C ARG A 374 30.42 44.20 18.16
N SER A 375 31.33 43.75 17.29
CA SER A 375 31.01 42.74 16.26
C SER A 375 30.63 41.37 16.86
N LEU A 376 31.22 41.01 18.00
CA LEU A 376 30.84 39.81 18.77
C LEU A 376 29.44 39.97 19.35
N SER A 377 29.11 41.12 19.95
CA SER A 377 27.76 41.37 20.48
C SER A 377 26.68 41.39 19.39
N GLU A 378 27.02 41.88 18.18
CA GLU A 378 26.13 41.79 17.02
C GLU A 378 25.96 40.34 16.52
N LEU A 379 27.02 39.52 16.54
CA LEU A 379 26.94 38.08 16.27
C LEU A 379 26.11 37.33 17.31
N GLU A 380 26.26 37.64 18.60
CA GLU A 380 25.45 37.06 19.68
C GLU A 380 23.96 37.37 19.48
N PHE A 381 23.61 38.61 19.13
CA PHE A 381 22.23 39.00 18.82
C PHE A 381 21.67 38.27 17.58
N GLN A 382 22.49 38.08 16.54
CA GLN A 382 22.11 37.28 15.37
C GLN A 382 21.92 35.79 15.73
N MET A 383 22.78 35.23 16.59
CA MET A 383 22.68 33.86 17.07
C MET A 383 21.41 33.64 17.92
N ASP A 384 21.08 34.56 18.82
CA ASP A 384 19.84 34.48 19.62
C ASP A 384 18.59 34.63 18.76
N SER A 385 18.63 35.46 17.71
CA SER A 385 17.55 35.56 16.71
C SER A 385 17.37 34.25 15.93
N LEU A 386 18.48 33.61 15.52
CA LEU A 386 18.46 32.29 14.88
C LEU A 386 17.97 31.18 15.81
N ASN A 387 18.35 31.20 17.09
CA ASN A 387 17.87 30.26 18.11
C ASN A 387 16.35 30.38 18.30
N GLN A 388 15.81 31.60 18.35
CA GLN A 388 14.36 31.83 18.44
C GLN A 388 13.60 31.34 17.17
N GLN A 389 14.20 31.50 15.98
CA GLN A 389 13.64 30.94 14.74
C GLN A 389 13.67 29.41 14.74
N MET A 390 14.76 28.80 15.23
CA MET A 390 14.86 27.34 15.39
C MET A 390 13.81 26.80 16.36
N GLU A 391 13.62 27.42 17.53
CA GLU A 391 12.60 26.99 18.49
C GLU A 391 11.18 27.10 17.91
N PHE A 392 10.88 28.18 17.18
CA PHE A 392 9.59 28.32 16.48
C PHE A 392 9.38 27.24 15.41
N LEU A 393 10.42 26.89 14.65
CA LEU A 393 10.37 25.82 13.65
C LEU A 393 10.22 24.43 14.29
N GLU A 394 10.85 24.17 15.44
CA GLU A 394 10.69 22.92 16.20
C GLU A 394 9.27 22.79 16.80
N GLN A 395 8.72 23.88 17.35
CA GLN A 395 7.33 23.91 17.82
C GLN A 395 6.34 23.67 16.67
N THR A 396 6.56 24.32 15.52
CA THR A 396 5.76 24.12 14.29
C THR A 396 5.86 22.67 13.80
N ARG A 397 7.08 22.09 13.80
CA ARG A 397 7.30 20.69 13.41
C ARG A 397 6.56 19.72 14.35
N MET A 398 6.59 19.94 15.67
CA MET A 398 5.83 19.08 16.60
C MET A 398 4.32 19.15 16.38
N GLN A 399 3.77 20.31 16.01
CA GLN A 399 2.35 20.42 15.64
C GLN A 399 2.05 19.61 14.37
N MET A 400 2.86 19.76 13.31
CA MET A 400 2.72 18.96 12.08
C MET A 400 2.87 17.45 12.31
N GLU A 401 3.74 17.02 13.23
CA GLU A 401 3.90 15.60 13.61
C GLU A 401 2.68 15.08 14.40
N GLN A 402 2.03 15.91 15.21
CA GLN A 402 0.79 15.57 15.91
C GLN A 402 -0.41 15.48 14.95
N GLU A 403 -0.63 16.49 14.10
CA GLU A 403 -1.69 16.46 13.07
C GLU A 403 -1.53 15.26 12.13
N ARG A 404 -0.29 14.92 11.76
CA ARG A 404 0.00 13.74 10.95
C ARG A 404 -0.33 12.44 11.69
N ALA A 405 -0.02 12.32 12.97
CA ALA A 405 -0.36 11.14 13.76
C ALA A 405 -1.88 10.95 13.88
N GLU A 406 -2.63 12.03 14.10
CA GLU A 406 -4.10 11.99 14.12
C GLU A 406 -4.68 11.57 12.76
N LEU A 407 -4.11 12.04 11.64
CA LEU A 407 -4.51 11.63 10.29
C LEU A 407 -4.15 10.16 9.98
N GLU A 408 -3.00 9.67 10.44
CA GLU A 408 -2.62 8.25 10.30
C GLU A 408 -3.54 7.34 11.13
N GLU A 409 -3.95 7.74 12.33
CA GLU A 409 -4.95 7.02 13.12
C GLU A 409 -6.35 7.05 12.48
N GLN A 410 -6.80 8.19 11.96
CA GLN A 410 -8.07 8.29 11.23
C GLN A 410 -8.08 7.38 10.00
N LEU A 411 -7.01 7.37 9.22
CA LEU A 411 -6.87 6.54 8.02
C LEU A 411 -6.80 5.04 8.37
N HIS A 412 -6.12 4.67 9.46
CA HIS A 412 -6.13 3.29 9.96
C HIS A 412 -7.54 2.83 10.39
N ASN A 413 -8.28 3.68 11.10
CA ASN A 413 -9.65 3.40 11.49
C ASN A 413 -10.58 3.28 10.28
N GLU A 414 -10.45 4.14 9.26
CA GLU A 414 -11.23 4.01 8.02
C GLU A 414 -10.89 2.74 7.24
N GLN A 415 -9.59 2.38 7.12
CA GLN A 415 -9.16 1.12 6.50
C GLN A 415 -9.75 -0.10 7.22
N LYS A 416 -9.76 -0.10 8.56
CA LYS A 416 -10.35 -1.17 9.35
C LYS A 416 -11.85 -1.30 9.11
N VAL A 417 -12.60 -0.19 9.11
CA VAL A 417 -14.04 -0.18 8.79
C VAL A 417 -14.29 -0.70 7.37
N ARG A 418 -13.48 -0.28 6.38
CA ARG A 418 -13.57 -0.82 5.00
C ARG A 418 -13.37 -2.33 4.99
N GLN A 419 -12.30 -2.86 5.60
CA GLN A 419 -12.05 -4.29 5.68
C GLN A 419 -13.19 -5.07 6.36
N GLU A 420 -13.76 -4.54 7.45
CA GLU A 420 -14.92 -5.13 8.12
C GLU A 420 -16.16 -5.14 7.20
N THR A 421 -16.41 -4.08 6.42
CA THR A 421 -17.50 -4.05 5.43
C THR A 421 -17.27 -4.96 4.23
N GLU A 422 -16.04 -5.07 3.72
CA GLU A 422 -15.67 -5.96 2.62
C GLU A 422 -15.79 -7.43 3.03
N ALA A 423 -15.35 -7.78 4.25
CA ALA A 423 -15.53 -9.10 4.82
C ALA A 423 -17.01 -9.45 5.02
N ALA A 424 -17.83 -8.49 5.49
CA ALA A 424 -19.28 -8.69 5.64
C ALA A 424 -19.98 -8.88 4.27
N MET A 425 -19.63 -8.08 3.26
CA MET A 425 -20.14 -8.26 1.90
C MET A 425 -19.72 -9.62 1.32
N ALA A 426 -18.45 -10.01 1.46
CA ALA A 426 -17.96 -11.30 1.00
C ALA A 426 -18.66 -12.50 1.68
N ALA A 427 -18.97 -12.39 2.97
CA ALA A 427 -19.75 -13.40 3.69
C ALA A 427 -21.18 -13.55 3.12
N VAL A 428 -21.88 -12.41 2.90
CA VAL A 428 -23.21 -12.41 2.26
C VAL A 428 -23.16 -12.98 0.85
N ASP A 429 -22.11 -12.67 0.08
CA ASP A 429 -21.89 -13.19 -1.27
C ASP A 429 -21.66 -14.71 -1.28
N ILE A 430 -20.99 -15.25 -0.26
CA ILE A 430 -20.77 -16.69 -0.07
C ILE A 430 -22.08 -17.38 0.34
N GLU A 431 -22.83 -16.82 1.28
CA GLU A 431 -24.16 -17.35 1.67
C GLU A 431 -25.13 -17.35 0.49
N ALA A 432 -25.15 -16.28 -0.30
CA ALA A 432 -25.95 -16.18 -1.53
C ALA A 432 -25.56 -17.29 -2.54
N LYS A 433 -24.26 -17.47 -2.83
CA LYS A 433 -23.75 -18.53 -3.72
C LYS A 433 -24.13 -19.92 -3.22
N ASN A 434 -23.94 -20.19 -1.93
CA ASN A 434 -24.32 -21.47 -1.30
C ASN A 434 -25.83 -21.73 -1.41
N SER A 435 -26.68 -20.72 -1.17
CA SER A 435 -28.13 -20.86 -1.31
C SER A 435 -28.57 -21.16 -2.76
N ILE A 436 -27.91 -20.55 -3.73
CA ILE A 436 -28.14 -20.79 -5.16
C ILE A 436 -27.68 -22.20 -5.55
N GLU A 437 -26.54 -22.67 -5.05
CA GLU A 437 -26.05 -24.02 -5.33
C GLU A 437 -26.96 -25.11 -4.73
N ILE A 438 -27.44 -24.92 -3.50
CA ILE A 438 -28.44 -25.79 -2.87
C ILE A 438 -29.73 -25.83 -3.72
N ALA A 439 -30.27 -24.67 -4.10
CA ALA A 439 -31.46 -24.58 -4.93
C ALA A 439 -31.26 -25.23 -6.32
N GLN A 440 -30.08 -25.10 -6.93
CA GLN A 440 -29.73 -25.79 -8.18
C GLN A 440 -29.60 -27.31 -8.00
N ALA A 441 -29.07 -27.78 -6.87
CA ALA A 441 -28.96 -29.21 -6.57
C ALA A 441 -30.36 -29.85 -6.35
N GLU A 442 -31.25 -29.16 -5.65
CA GLU A 442 -32.65 -29.57 -5.50
C GLU A 442 -33.40 -29.54 -6.84
N ALA A 443 -33.22 -28.49 -7.64
CA ALA A 443 -33.78 -28.41 -8.99
C ALA A 443 -33.31 -29.58 -9.87
N LYS A 444 -32.01 -29.89 -9.90
CA LYS A 444 -31.44 -31.04 -10.65
C LYS A 444 -32.07 -32.36 -10.20
N ARG A 445 -32.10 -32.64 -8.88
CA ARG A 445 -32.77 -33.84 -8.31
C ARG A 445 -34.25 -33.91 -8.67
N SER A 446 -34.96 -32.79 -8.69
CA SER A 446 -36.37 -32.75 -9.10
C SER A 446 -36.55 -33.10 -10.58
N VAL A 447 -35.63 -32.64 -11.45
CA VAL A 447 -35.63 -32.95 -12.88
C VAL A 447 -35.26 -34.41 -13.14
N GLU A 448 -34.28 -34.97 -12.43
CA GLU A 448 -33.92 -36.41 -12.49
C GLU A 448 -35.08 -37.31 -12.05
N ASN A 449 -35.78 -36.94 -10.97
CA ASN A 449 -36.99 -37.63 -10.53
C ASN A 449 -38.13 -37.53 -11.57
N LEU A 450 -38.35 -36.36 -12.17
CA LEU A 450 -39.35 -36.19 -13.23
C LEU A 450 -38.98 -36.93 -14.53
N GLN A 451 -37.69 -37.03 -14.87
CA GLN A 451 -37.21 -37.81 -16.01
C GLN A 451 -37.39 -39.31 -15.80
N THR A 452 -37.06 -39.85 -14.62
CA THR A 452 -37.30 -41.26 -14.31
C THR A 452 -38.79 -41.62 -14.30
N ILE A 453 -39.66 -40.73 -13.81
CA ILE A 453 -41.12 -40.86 -13.92
C ILE A 453 -41.59 -40.79 -15.38
N LEU A 454 -41.05 -39.88 -16.20
CA LEU A 454 -41.39 -39.81 -17.63
C LEU A 454 -40.98 -41.08 -18.38
N ASP A 455 -39.84 -41.68 -18.05
CA ASP A 455 -39.37 -42.90 -18.71
C ASP A 455 -40.06 -44.17 -18.21
N THR A 456 -40.57 -44.23 -16.97
CA THR A 456 -41.51 -45.31 -16.58
C THR A 456 -42.84 -45.16 -17.28
N VAL A 457 -43.43 -43.96 -17.30
CA VAL A 457 -44.69 -43.68 -18.00
C VAL A 457 -44.57 -43.94 -19.51
N ARG A 458 -43.43 -43.62 -20.15
CA ARG A 458 -43.16 -43.99 -21.55
C ARG A 458 -43.17 -45.51 -21.75
N LYS A 459 -42.42 -46.25 -20.94
CA LYS A 459 -42.37 -47.73 -21.02
C LYS A 459 -43.73 -48.37 -20.75
N GLU A 460 -44.56 -47.79 -19.89
CA GLU A 460 -45.94 -48.21 -19.68
C GLU A 460 -46.81 -47.89 -20.90
N LYS A 461 -46.70 -46.71 -21.50
CA LYS A 461 -47.45 -46.34 -22.70
C LYS A 461 -47.04 -47.13 -23.94
N GLU A 462 -45.76 -47.49 -24.09
CA GLU A 462 -45.29 -48.42 -25.13
C GLU A 462 -45.86 -49.84 -24.94
N ARG A 463 -45.94 -50.32 -23.70
CA ARG A 463 -46.60 -51.60 -23.35
C ARG A 463 -48.11 -51.56 -23.60
N GLU A 464 -48.78 -50.45 -23.29
CA GLU A 464 -50.19 -50.26 -23.65
C GLU A 464 -50.39 -50.22 -25.18
N LEU A 465 -49.52 -49.51 -25.92
CA LEU A 465 -49.61 -49.41 -27.38
C LEU A 465 -49.40 -50.76 -28.07
N THR A 466 -48.38 -51.52 -27.67
CA THR A 466 -48.14 -52.87 -28.17
C THR A 466 -49.32 -53.80 -27.81
N ALA A 467 -49.81 -53.79 -26.58
CA ALA A 467 -51.00 -54.55 -26.18
C ALA A 467 -52.29 -54.12 -26.92
N ALA A 468 -52.41 -52.85 -27.30
CA ALA A 468 -53.53 -52.34 -28.10
C ALA A 468 -53.44 -52.78 -29.58
N LEU A 469 -52.25 -52.77 -30.17
CA LEU A 469 -52.00 -53.29 -31.52
C LEU A 469 -52.28 -54.80 -31.58
N ASP A 470 -51.80 -55.56 -30.60
CA ASP A 470 -52.08 -57.00 -30.45
C ASP A 470 -53.58 -57.31 -30.37
N ARG A 471 -54.35 -56.48 -29.66
CA ARG A 471 -55.82 -56.57 -29.55
C ARG A 471 -56.49 -56.20 -30.87
N ALA A 472 -55.99 -55.17 -31.57
CA ALA A 472 -56.52 -54.73 -32.86
C ALA A 472 -56.32 -55.80 -33.95
N GLU A 473 -55.15 -56.43 -34.02
CA GLU A 473 -54.87 -57.49 -35.01
C GLU A 473 -55.71 -58.75 -34.78
N LYS A 474 -55.93 -59.13 -33.50
CA LYS A 474 -56.86 -60.20 -33.11
C LYS A 474 -58.31 -59.83 -33.49
N ALA A 475 -58.74 -58.61 -33.17
CA ALA A 475 -60.07 -58.11 -33.52
C ALA A 475 -60.30 -58.04 -35.05
N GLU A 476 -59.29 -57.70 -35.86
CA GLU A 476 -59.42 -57.75 -37.33
C GLU A 476 -59.61 -59.18 -37.82
N LYS A 477 -58.82 -60.14 -37.33
CA LYS A 477 -58.94 -61.57 -37.68
C LYS A 477 -60.34 -62.11 -37.34
N ASP A 478 -60.84 -61.80 -36.15
CA ASP A 478 -62.18 -62.22 -35.70
C ASP A 478 -63.30 -61.51 -36.48
N ALA A 479 -63.16 -60.22 -36.80
CA ALA A 479 -64.11 -59.48 -37.64
C ALA A 479 -64.15 -60.03 -39.08
N LYS A 480 -62.99 -60.41 -39.64
CA LYS A 480 -62.83 -60.98 -41.00
C LYS A 480 -63.49 -62.36 -41.10
N ASN A 481 -63.37 -63.18 -40.07
CA ASN A 481 -64.09 -64.46 -39.95
C ASN A 481 -65.59 -64.24 -39.76
N SER A 482 -65.98 -63.35 -38.84
CA SER A 482 -67.39 -62.98 -38.58
C SER A 482 -68.10 -62.41 -39.81
N ARG A 483 -67.38 -61.70 -40.69
CA ARG A 483 -67.91 -61.16 -41.95
C ARG A 483 -68.23 -62.27 -42.95
N LYS A 484 -67.35 -63.27 -43.10
CA LYS A 484 -67.59 -64.47 -43.94
C LYS A 484 -68.81 -65.28 -43.46
N GLU A 485 -69.02 -65.39 -42.15
CA GLU A 485 -70.25 -65.96 -41.60
C GLU A 485 -71.49 -65.12 -41.93
N LYS A 486 -71.42 -63.80 -41.73
CA LYS A 486 -72.54 -62.87 -41.98
C LYS A 486 -72.95 -62.86 -43.45
N GLU A 487 -72.01 -62.95 -44.41
CA GLU A 487 -72.35 -63.05 -45.84
C GLU A 487 -73.11 -64.34 -46.17
N LYS A 488 -72.71 -65.48 -45.60
CA LYS A 488 -73.46 -66.75 -45.75
C LYS A 488 -74.87 -66.64 -45.16
N LYS A 489 -74.99 -66.08 -43.95
CA LYS A 489 -76.27 -65.88 -43.25
C LYS A 489 -77.17 -64.86 -43.95
N GLN A 490 -76.61 -63.81 -44.57
CA GLN A 490 -77.38 -62.82 -45.34
C GLN A 490 -77.98 -63.40 -46.62
N LYS A 491 -77.27 -64.25 -47.38
CA LYS A 491 -77.82 -64.87 -48.59
C LYS A 491 -79.03 -65.76 -48.28
N ALA A 492 -78.93 -66.60 -47.23
CA ALA A 492 -80.07 -67.38 -46.75
C ALA A 492 -81.23 -66.49 -46.27
N ALA A 493 -80.94 -65.39 -45.56
CA ALA A 493 -81.97 -64.47 -45.09
C ALA A 493 -82.70 -63.73 -46.22
N SER A 494 -82.03 -63.37 -47.32
CA SER A 494 -82.70 -62.73 -48.47
C SER A 494 -83.73 -63.64 -49.14
N GLU A 495 -83.44 -64.93 -49.28
CA GLU A 495 -84.35 -65.91 -49.89
C GLU A 495 -85.61 -66.18 -49.05
N GLU A 496 -85.56 -65.90 -47.74
CA GLU A 496 -86.71 -66.03 -46.83
C GLU A 496 -87.49 -64.71 -46.70
N ILE A 497 -86.82 -63.56 -46.70
CA ILE A 497 -87.45 -62.23 -46.62
C ILE A 497 -88.40 -61.97 -47.79
N ASP A 498 -88.08 -62.42 -49.00
CA ASP A 498 -88.95 -62.25 -50.17
C ASP A 498 -90.20 -63.17 -50.15
N ARG A 499 -90.24 -64.21 -49.30
CA ARG A 499 -91.48 -64.94 -48.98
C ARG A 499 -92.35 -64.11 -48.04
N ILE A 500 -91.79 -63.71 -46.90
CA ILE A 500 -92.50 -62.99 -45.83
C ILE A 500 -93.07 -61.65 -46.35
N ARG A 501 -92.35 -60.96 -47.25
CA ARG A 501 -92.82 -59.74 -47.91
C ARG A 501 -94.13 -59.90 -48.69
N LYS A 502 -94.37 -61.08 -49.28
CA LYS A 502 -95.60 -61.36 -50.03
C LYS A 502 -96.79 -61.46 -49.09
N GLU A 503 -96.67 -62.21 -48.01
CA GLU A 503 -97.73 -62.42 -47.02
C GLU A 503 -98.07 -61.14 -46.24
N ALA A 504 -97.06 -60.33 -45.91
CA ALA A 504 -97.24 -59.08 -45.16
C ALA A 504 -98.03 -58.02 -45.94
N ALA A 505 -97.99 -58.02 -47.28
CA ALA A 505 -98.69 -57.05 -48.12
C ALA A 505 -100.22 -57.19 -48.02
N ASP A 506 -100.73 -58.42 -48.06
CA ASP A 506 -102.18 -58.72 -48.01
C ASP A 506 -102.79 -58.41 -46.63
N ALA A 507 -102.00 -58.55 -45.56
CA ALA A 507 -102.43 -58.20 -44.20
C ALA A 507 -102.56 -56.68 -44.01
N ALA A 508 -101.57 -55.90 -44.47
CA ALA A 508 -101.48 -54.45 -44.26
C ALA A 508 -102.66 -53.67 -44.88
N ALA A 509 -103.25 -54.19 -45.96
CA ALA A 509 -104.40 -53.56 -46.64
C ALA A 509 -105.69 -53.55 -45.78
N ARG A 510 -105.87 -54.52 -44.87
CA ARG A 510 -107.10 -54.68 -44.07
C ARG A 510 -107.16 -53.67 -42.92
N SER A 511 -106.15 -53.69 -42.04
CA SER A 511 -106.07 -52.85 -40.83
C SER A 511 -106.19 -51.35 -41.11
N LYS A 512 -105.65 -50.88 -42.26
CA LYS A 512 -105.59 -49.46 -42.62
C LYS A 512 -106.97 -48.80 -42.85
N LYS A 513 -108.05 -49.59 -42.95
CA LYS A 513 -109.41 -49.10 -43.17
C LYS A 513 -110.19 -48.87 -41.88
N GLU A 514 -109.88 -49.61 -40.82
CA GLU A 514 -110.62 -49.61 -39.54
C GLU A 514 -110.26 -48.40 -38.67
N SER A 515 -108.97 -48.09 -38.55
CA SER A 515 -108.47 -46.99 -37.70
C SER A 515 -109.00 -45.60 -38.09
N ARG A 516 -109.36 -45.40 -39.36
CA ARG A 516 -109.93 -44.14 -39.87
C ARG A 516 -111.31 -43.81 -39.28
N ALA A 517 -112.03 -44.78 -38.72
CA ALA A 517 -113.36 -44.54 -38.15
C ALA A 517 -113.32 -43.85 -36.76
N ALA A 518 -112.29 -44.10 -35.96
CA ALA A 518 -112.27 -43.68 -34.55
C ALA A 518 -111.97 -42.18 -34.33
N VAL A 519 -111.03 -41.61 -35.11
CA VAL A 519 -110.47 -40.27 -34.84
C VAL A 519 -111.50 -39.14 -34.99
N ALA A 520 -112.51 -39.31 -35.86
CA ALA A 520 -113.49 -38.27 -36.17
C ALA A 520 -114.49 -37.96 -35.03
N ALA A 521 -114.65 -38.86 -34.06
CA ALA A 521 -115.63 -38.71 -32.98
C ALA A 521 -115.19 -37.67 -31.92
N ALA A 522 -113.95 -37.75 -31.45
CA ALA A 522 -113.49 -37.04 -30.25
C ALA A 522 -113.39 -35.51 -30.41
N GLN A 523 -113.15 -35.00 -31.62
CA GLN A 523 -112.81 -33.59 -31.81
C GLN A 523 -113.97 -32.59 -31.62
N ARG A 524 -115.23 -33.04 -31.64
CA ARG A 524 -116.39 -32.13 -31.57
C ARG A 524 -116.92 -31.84 -30.16
N GLU A 525 -116.55 -32.62 -29.16
CA GLU A 525 -117.03 -32.38 -27.78
C GLU A 525 -116.33 -31.19 -27.11
N ALA A 526 -115.02 -31.02 -27.38
CA ALA A 526 -114.19 -29.98 -26.77
C ALA A 526 -114.66 -28.54 -27.04
N ALA A 527 -115.33 -28.29 -28.17
CA ALA A 527 -115.76 -26.96 -28.59
C ALA A 527 -116.77 -26.29 -27.63
N LYS A 528 -117.52 -27.08 -26.84
CA LYS A 528 -118.55 -26.56 -25.92
C LYS A 528 -117.99 -25.86 -24.68
N ALA A 529 -116.73 -26.13 -24.30
CA ALA A 529 -116.20 -25.75 -22.99
C ALA A 529 -115.63 -24.32 -22.89
N ILE A 530 -115.49 -23.59 -24.01
CA ILE A 530 -114.68 -22.37 -24.06
C ILE A 530 -115.51 -21.09 -23.83
N GLU A 531 -116.77 -21.04 -24.25
CA GLU A 531 -117.53 -19.77 -24.30
C GLU A 531 -118.09 -19.33 -22.93
N GLU A 532 -118.32 -20.27 -22.00
CA GLU A 532 -118.78 -19.96 -20.63
C GLU A 532 -117.81 -19.05 -19.85
N ALA A 533 -116.52 -19.04 -20.21
CA ALA A 533 -115.50 -18.26 -19.53
C ALA A 533 -115.71 -16.74 -19.66
N ARG A 534 -116.30 -16.28 -20.78
CA ARG A 534 -116.37 -14.84 -21.14
C ARG A 534 -117.25 -14.02 -20.19
N ARG A 535 -118.22 -14.68 -19.54
CA ARG A 535 -119.21 -14.08 -18.64
C ARG A 535 -118.62 -13.54 -17.33
N LYS A 536 -117.35 -13.86 -16.99
CA LYS A 536 -116.70 -13.45 -15.74
C LYS A 536 -115.92 -12.12 -15.81
N GLN A 537 -115.91 -11.44 -16.95
CA GLN A 537 -114.96 -10.34 -17.20
C GLN A 537 -115.51 -8.94 -16.89
N GLU A 538 -116.80 -8.68 -17.13
CA GLU A 538 -117.39 -7.34 -16.96
C GLU A 538 -117.71 -6.98 -15.50
N GLU A 539 -117.90 -7.99 -14.62
CA GLU A 539 -118.04 -7.77 -13.16
C GLU A 539 -116.79 -7.14 -12.53
N ALA A 540 -115.65 -7.11 -13.24
CA ALA A 540 -114.38 -6.58 -12.79
C ALA A 540 -114.12 -5.09 -13.14
N GLU A 541 -114.87 -4.49 -14.08
CA GLU A 541 -114.81 -3.02 -14.31
C GLU A 541 -115.58 -2.21 -13.24
N ALA A 542 -116.11 -2.93 -12.25
CA ALA A 542 -116.40 -2.41 -10.92
C ALA A 542 -115.21 -1.67 -10.29
N ALA A 543 -115.48 -1.00 -9.15
CA ALA A 543 -114.51 -0.30 -8.30
C ALA A 543 -113.76 0.91 -8.90
N MET A 544 -113.46 0.96 -10.20
CA MET A 544 -112.59 1.97 -10.81
C MET A 544 -113.10 3.42 -10.61
N GLN A 545 -114.38 3.69 -10.86
CA GLN A 545 -114.97 5.01 -10.59
C GLN A 545 -114.99 5.35 -9.09
N LYS A 546 -115.20 4.37 -8.21
CA LYS A 546 -115.22 4.56 -6.75
C LYS A 546 -113.81 4.83 -6.19
N ALA A 547 -112.78 4.46 -6.93
CA ALA A 547 -111.38 4.79 -6.69
C ALA A 547 -110.90 6.04 -7.45
N LEU A 548 -111.78 6.80 -8.12
CA LEU A 548 -111.40 8.00 -8.89
C LEU A 548 -111.17 9.24 -7.98
N GLN A 549 -110.17 9.09 -7.10
CA GLN A 549 -109.19 10.12 -6.72
C GLN A 549 -109.78 11.53 -6.56
N LYS A 550 -110.23 11.98 -5.38
CA LYS A 550 -109.65 11.81 -4.02
C LYS A 550 -108.16 12.15 -3.88
N ALA A 551 -107.38 12.20 -4.98
CA ALA A 551 -105.98 12.61 -5.01
C ALA A 551 -105.50 13.05 -6.42
N LYS A 552 -106.34 13.70 -7.24
CA LYS A 552 -105.86 14.34 -8.49
C LYS A 552 -105.19 15.69 -8.20
N SER A 553 -104.12 15.63 -7.42
CA SER A 553 -103.34 16.75 -6.85
C SER A 553 -101.93 16.85 -7.47
N ALA A 554 -101.73 17.81 -8.38
CA ALA A 554 -100.50 18.56 -8.74
C ALA A 554 -99.12 17.84 -9.07
N SER A 555 -98.71 17.64 -10.36
CA SER A 555 -97.29 17.37 -10.84
C SER A 555 -97.04 17.36 -12.42
N LEU A 556 -95.79 17.12 -12.97
CA LEU A 556 -95.35 17.22 -14.44
C LEU A 556 -93.92 16.58 -14.86
N SER A 557 -93.57 16.21 -16.14
CA SER A 557 -92.18 15.85 -16.72
C SER A 557 -92.04 15.50 -18.27
N HIS A 558 -90.83 15.52 -18.96
CA HIS A 558 -90.59 15.14 -20.43
C HIS A 558 -89.11 15.01 -21.05
N TYR A 559 -88.90 14.37 -22.26
CA TYR A 559 -87.89 14.60 -23.41
C TYR A 559 -86.64 13.66 -23.82
N ILE A 560 -85.97 13.94 -25.01
CA ILE A 560 -84.62 13.60 -25.70
C ILE A 560 -84.25 12.30 -26.54
N VAL A 561 -83.48 12.41 -27.69
CA VAL A 561 -82.93 11.36 -28.68
C VAL A 561 -81.75 11.87 -29.65
N LYS A 562 -80.89 11.04 -30.39
CA LYS A 562 -80.28 11.22 -31.81
C LYS A 562 -78.79 10.72 -32.18
N ARG A 563 -78.46 10.54 -33.52
CA ARG A 563 -77.13 10.51 -34.29
C ARG A 563 -76.41 9.15 -34.61
N LEU A 564 -75.45 8.97 -35.58
CA LEU A 564 -75.07 9.42 -36.98
C LEU A 564 -73.74 8.67 -37.41
N GLN A 565 -72.97 8.94 -38.50
CA GLN A 565 -73.18 8.87 -39.98
C GLN A 565 -71.90 9.31 -40.78
N GLU A 566 -71.70 8.84 -42.05
CA GLU A 566 -70.86 9.43 -43.18
C GLU A 566 -69.32 9.14 -43.38
N ARG A 567 -68.87 9.14 -44.67
CA ARG A 567 -67.48 9.24 -45.27
C ARG A 567 -66.64 7.91 -45.30
N ARG A 568 -65.58 7.62 -46.11
CA ARG A 568 -64.76 8.18 -47.27
C ARG A 568 -63.77 7.05 -47.79
N ASP A 569 -62.90 7.05 -48.84
CA ASP A 569 -62.67 7.73 -50.16
C ASP A 569 -61.53 7.03 -51.02
N ARG A 570 -61.71 6.77 -52.35
CA ARG A 570 -60.73 6.76 -53.51
C ARG A 570 -59.72 5.60 -53.88
N LYS A 571 -59.45 5.52 -55.22
CA LYS A 571 -58.48 4.71 -56.05
C LYS A 571 -58.82 3.19 -56.20
N ASN A 572 -58.74 2.42 -57.32
CA ASN A 572 -58.15 2.42 -58.70
C ASN A 572 -56.83 1.59 -58.86
N THR A 573 -56.28 1.19 -60.02
CA THR A 573 -56.69 0.49 -61.30
C THR A 573 -55.35 0.11 -62.01
N ASP A 574 -55.27 0.08 -63.36
CA ASP A 574 -54.04 0.21 -64.20
C ASP A 574 -53.23 -1.13 -64.38
N GLU A 575 -52.68 -1.58 -65.53
CA GLU A 575 -52.64 -1.17 -66.98
C GLU A 575 -52.25 -2.39 -67.89
N ASP A 576 -52.27 -2.30 -69.25
CA ASP A 576 -52.44 -3.47 -70.20
C ASP A 576 -51.52 -3.51 -71.48
N ASP A 577 -51.36 -4.66 -72.19
CA ASP A 577 -50.73 -4.80 -73.56
C ASP A 577 -51.20 -6.03 -74.44
N SER A 578 -50.32 -6.73 -75.23
CA SER A 578 -50.62 -7.32 -76.58
C SER A 578 -49.96 -8.68 -76.98
N ASN A 579 -49.98 -9.09 -78.28
CA ASN A 579 -49.54 -10.42 -78.85
C ASN A 579 -49.23 -10.40 -80.40
N SER A 580 -48.68 -11.49 -81.01
CA SER A 580 -48.63 -11.80 -82.47
C SER A 580 -49.19 -13.18 -82.85
#